data_AF-A0AA37V988-F1
#
_entry.id   AF-A0AA37V988-F1
#
_cell.length_a   1.000
_cell.length_b   1.000
_cell.length_c   1.000
_cell.angle_alpha   90.00
_cell.angle_beta   90.00
_cell.angle_gamma   90.00
#
_symmetry.space_group_name_H-M   'P 1'
#
loop_
_entity.id
_entity.type
_entity.pdbx_description
1 polymer ?
#
loop_
_entity_poly.entity_id
_entity_poly.type
_entity_poly.pdbx_seq_one_letter_code
_entity_poly.pdbx_strand_id
1 'polypeptide(L)'
;MLRSIGAIALGFLVIGCLAFGTDAAIRSTVPQHFGAGGRLDDVGLLLLTQLYVFVYATFGCWLTARLAPSRPMRHALILGALGLAFNVAGTIAMWDTAPAWYHVVALALVMPAAWLGGWLRERQLARGAGQLAAA
;
A
#
# COMPACT_ATOMS: atom_id res chain seq x y z
N MET A 1 -12.00 -7.44 19.10
CA MET A 1 -11.23 -6.19 18.92
C MET A 1 -9.75 -6.48 18.70
N LEU A 2 -9.06 -7.22 19.57
CA LEU A 2 -7.63 -7.55 19.43
C LEU A 2 -7.25 -8.17 18.07
N ARG A 3 -8.06 -9.10 17.55
CA ARG A 3 -7.84 -9.73 16.23
C ARG A 3 -7.93 -8.74 15.07
N SER A 4 -8.81 -7.74 15.14
CA SER A 4 -8.94 -6.70 14.12
C SER A 4 -7.74 -5.74 14.15
N ILE A 5 -7.28 -5.36 15.34
CA ILE A 5 -6.09 -4.50 15.51
C ILE A 5 -4.85 -5.24 15.00
N GLY A 6 -4.69 -6.52 15.36
CA GLY A 6 -3.59 -7.34 14.86
C GLY A 6 -3.60 -7.49 13.34
N ALA A 7 -4.77 -7.62 12.72
CA ALA A 7 -4.89 -7.68 11.25
C ALA A 7 -4.43 -6.38 10.58
N ILE A 8 -4.87 -5.22 11.10
CA ILE A 8 -4.48 -3.90 10.58
C ILE A 8 -2.98 -3.66 10.79
N ALA A 9 -2.48 -3.96 11.99
CA ALA A 9 -1.06 -3.82 12.32
C ALA A 9 -0.18 -4.69 11.42
N LEU A 10 -0.57 -5.94 11.18
CA LEU A 10 0.18 -6.83 10.29
C LEU A 10 0.18 -6.30 8.85
N GLY A 11 -0.96 -5.85 8.33
CA GLY A 11 -1.03 -5.26 7.00
C GLY A 11 -0.13 -4.04 6.87
N PHE A 12 -0.15 -3.14 7.86
CA PHE A 12 0.69 -1.96 7.90
C PHE A 12 2.19 -2.32 7.96
N LEU A 13 2.56 -3.27 8.82
CA LEU A 13 3.94 -3.75 8.95
C LEU A 13 4.44 -4.38 7.65
N VAL A 14 3.61 -5.18 6.98
CA VAL A 14 3.97 -5.79 5.69
C VAL A 14 4.23 -4.73 4.63
N ILE A 15 3.35 -3.73 4.52
CA ILE A 15 3.53 -2.60 3.59
C ILE A 15 4.82 -1.86 3.90
N GLY A 16 5.04 -1.51 5.17
CA GLY A 16 6.23 -0.79 5.61
C GLY A 16 7.52 -1.56 5.33
N CYS A 17 7.61 -2.82 5.75
CA CYS A 17 8.80 -3.65 5.53
C CYS A 17 9.11 -3.83 4.03
N LEU A 18 8.09 -4.03 3.19
CA LEU A 18 8.28 -4.15 1.74
C LEU A 18 8.75 -2.81 1.14
N ALA A 19 8.11 -1.70 1.50
CA ALA A 19 8.48 -0.39 0.98
C ALA A 19 9.89 0.02 1.39
N PHE A 20 10.20 -0.01 2.68
CA PHE A 20 11.54 0.35 3.19
C PHE A 20 12.63 -0.61 2.68
N GLY A 21 12.33 -1.91 2.59
CA GLY A 21 13.25 -2.91 2.07
C GLY A 21 13.58 -2.67 0.60
N THR A 22 12.55 -2.42 -0.22
CA THR A 22 12.72 -2.13 -1.65
C THR A 22 13.41 -0.79 -1.88
N ASP A 23 13.07 0.26 -1.13
CA ASP A 23 13.74 1.57 -1.24
C ASP A 23 15.23 1.48 -0.88
N ALA A 24 15.58 0.73 0.17
CA ALA A 24 16.98 0.49 0.53
C ALA A 24 17.72 -0.29 -0.56
N ALA A 25 17.07 -1.29 -1.17
CA ALA A 25 17.64 -2.07 -2.27
C ALA A 25 17.81 -1.23 -3.56
N ILE A 26 16.83 -0.39 -3.92
CA ILE A 26 16.94 0.49 -5.10
C ILE A 26 18.08 1.49 -4.88
N ARG A 27 18.15 2.10 -3.69
CA ARG A 27 19.21 3.07 -3.38
C ARG A 27 20.62 2.45 -3.41
N SER A 28 20.76 1.18 -3.05
CA SER A 28 22.04 0.48 -3.10
C SER A 28 22.41 -0.04 -4.49
N THR A 29 21.42 -0.39 -5.31
CA THR A 29 21.66 -0.98 -6.65
C THR A 29 21.81 0.07 -7.75
N VAL A 30 21.10 1.19 -7.65
CA VAL A 30 21.12 2.28 -8.64
C VAL A 30 21.40 3.65 -8.01
N PRO A 31 22.48 3.80 -7.21
CA PRO A 31 22.80 5.05 -6.50
C PRO A 31 22.97 6.24 -7.45
N GLN A 32 23.37 6.02 -8.70
CA GLN A 32 23.58 7.05 -9.71
C GLN A 32 22.31 7.81 -10.12
N HIS A 33 21.11 7.27 -9.87
CA HIS A 33 19.84 7.94 -10.18
C HIS A 33 19.37 8.87 -9.05
N PHE A 34 20.06 8.89 -7.90
CA PHE A 34 19.77 9.76 -6.78
C PHE A 34 20.70 10.98 -6.81
N GLY A 35 20.12 12.17 -6.98
CA GLY A 35 20.86 13.44 -6.97
C GLY A 35 21.35 13.85 -5.59
N ALA A 36 22.03 15.01 -5.52
CA ALA A 36 22.44 15.60 -4.26
C ALA A 36 21.22 15.80 -3.33
N GLY A 37 21.31 15.29 -2.09
CA GLY A 37 20.18 15.28 -1.15
C GLY A 37 19.23 14.09 -1.28
N GLY A 38 19.50 13.12 -2.17
CA GLY A 38 18.67 11.91 -2.33
C GLY A 38 17.44 12.12 -3.21
N ARG A 39 17.39 13.19 -3.99
CA ARG A 39 16.30 13.48 -4.93
C ARG A 39 16.29 12.49 -6.09
N LEU A 40 15.14 11.95 -6.42
CA LEU A 40 14.93 11.05 -7.55
C LEU A 40 14.17 11.77 -8.67
N ASP A 41 14.82 11.92 -9.83
CA ASP A 41 14.25 12.60 -11.01
C ASP A 41 13.95 11.66 -12.18
N ASP A 42 14.46 10.43 -12.11
CA ASP A 42 14.25 9.44 -13.15
C ASP A 42 12.77 9.03 -13.18
N VAL A 43 12.07 9.46 -14.22
CA VAL A 43 10.63 9.19 -14.39
C VAL A 43 10.35 7.69 -14.45
N GLY A 44 11.24 6.89 -15.07
CA GLY A 44 11.09 5.44 -15.14
C GLY A 44 11.13 4.80 -13.75
N LEU A 45 12.09 5.24 -12.92
CA LEU A 45 12.21 4.74 -11.55
C LEU A 45 11.08 5.23 -10.66
N LEU A 46 10.63 6.49 -10.80
CA LEU A 46 9.47 7.03 -10.09
C LEU A 46 8.18 6.25 -10.41
N LEU A 47 7.94 5.91 -11.68
CA LEU A 47 6.80 5.08 -12.09
C LEU A 47 6.90 3.66 -11.55
N LEU A 48 8.10 3.06 -11.58
CA LEU A 48 8.34 1.75 -10.99
C LEU A 48 8.06 1.76 -9.48
N THR A 49 8.52 2.80 -8.79
CA THR A 49 8.22 3.04 -7.38
C THR A 49 6.74 3.13 -7.12
N GLN A 50 6.03 3.94 -7.92
CA GLN A 50 4.60 4.08 -7.74
C GLN A 50 3.86 2.74 -7.94
N LEU A 51 4.30 1.94 -8.91
CA LEU A 51 3.71 0.65 -9.22
C LEU A 51 3.92 -0.37 -8.09
N TYR A 52 5.14 -0.56 -7.60
CA TYR A 52 5.36 -1.53 -6.52
C TYR A 52 4.69 -1.08 -5.22
N VAL A 53 4.70 0.23 -4.89
CA VAL A 53 4.01 0.77 -3.71
C VAL A 53 2.52 0.50 -3.80
N PHE A 54 1.91 0.71 -4.98
CA PHE A 54 0.50 0.41 -5.20
C PHE A 54 0.19 -1.08 -4.99
N VAL A 55 1.06 -1.96 -5.51
CA VAL A 55 0.93 -3.42 -5.33
C VAL A 55 1.06 -3.81 -3.85
N TYR A 56 2.04 -3.27 -3.13
CA TYR A 56 2.26 -3.54 -1.71
C TYR A 56 1.09 -3.04 -0.86
N ALA A 57 0.62 -1.82 -1.10
CA ALA A 57 -0.53 -1.23 -0.41
C ALA A 57 -1.80 -2.07 -0.63
N THR A 58 -2.06 -2.47 -1.88
CA THR A 58 -3.17 -3.36 -2.23
C THR A 58 -3.06 -4.70 -1.51
N PHE A 59 -1.88 -5.30 -1.50
CA PHE A 59 -1.62 -6.59 -0.85
C PHE A 59 -1.79 -6.51 0.67
N GLY A 60 -1.26 -5.48 1.32
CA GLY A 60 -1.42 -5.28 2.76
C GLY A 60 -2.87 -5.00 3.17
N CYS A 61 -3.62 -4.25 2.35
CA CYS A 61 -5.06 -4.04 2.56
C CYS A 61 -5.86 -5.33 2.36
N TRP A 62 -5.52 -6.14 1.35
CA TRP A 62 -6.10 -7.47 1.16
C TRP A 62 -5.79 -8.42 2.31
N LEU A 63 -4.55 -8.43 2.81
CA LEU A 63 -4.15 -9.26 3.95
C LEU A 63 -4.92 -8.87 5.22
N THR A 64 -5.09 -7.56 5.44
CA THR A 64 -5.91 -7.02 6.53
C THR A 64 -7.36 -7.45 6.40
N ALA A 65 -7.94 -7.33 5.20
CA ALA A 65 -9.29 -7.79 4.91
C ALA A 65 -9.44 -9.30 5.10
N ARG A 66 -8.40 -10.08 4.79
CA ARG A 66 -8.38 -11.53 4.91
C ARG A 66 -8.37 -11.98 6.37
N LEU A 67 -7.63 -11.29 7.23
CA LEU A 67 -7.51 -11.59 8.65
C LEU A 67 -8.61 -10.96 9.50
N ALA A 68 -9.36 -10.00 8.95
CA ALA A 68 -10.46 -9.35 9.64
C ALA A 68 -11.55 -10.37 10.01
N PRO A 69 -11.96 -10.44 11.28
CA PRO A 69 -12.97 -11.39 11.75
C PRO A 69 -14.39 -11.08 11.25
N SER A 70 -14.67 -9.85 10.86
CA SER A 70 -15.95 -9.44 10.25
C SER A 70 -15.79 -8.16 9.44
N ARG A 71 -16.62 -7.96 8.40
CA ARG A 71 -16.63 -6.75 7.54
C ARG A 71 -15.25 -6.42 6.92
N PRO A 72 -14.75 -7.28 6.00
CA PRO A 72 -13.41 -7.18 5.41
C PRO A 72 -13.13 -5.82 4.74
N MET A 73 -14.09 -5.27 3.98
CA MET A 73 -13.93 -3.97 3.32
C MET A 73 -13.75 -2.81 4.29
N ARG A 74 -14.50 -2.78 5.41
CA ARG A 74 -14.33 -1.70 6.41
C ARG A 74 -12.92 -1.71 7.01
N HIS A 75 -12.37 -2.88 7.31
CA HIS A 75 -11.02 -2.98 7.86
C HIS A 75 -9.95 -2.58 6.84
N ALA A 76 -10.14 -2.93 5.57
CA ALA A 76 -9.26 -2.49 4.48
C ALA A 76 -9.28 -0.97 4.33
N LEU A 77 -10.46 -0.33 4.33
CA LEU A 77 -10.59 1.12 4.23
C LEU A 77 -10.05 1.86 5.45
N ILE A 78 -10.19 1.31 6.67
CA ILE A 78 -9.58 1.89 7.88
C ILE A 78 -8.05 1.87 7.75
N LEU A 79 -7.46 0.75 7.31
CA LEU A 79 -6.03 0.70 7.06
C LEU A 79 -5.63 1.67 5.93
N GLY A 80 -6.43 1.78 4.87
CA GLY A 80 -6.22 2.75 3.80
C GLY A 80 -6.23 4.20 4.28
N ALA A 81 -7.18 4.57 5.14
CA ALA A 81 -7.27 5.90 5.73
C ALA A 81 -6.08 6.21 6.65
N LEU A 82 -5.65 5.23 7.46
CA LEU A 82 -4.42 5.36 8.25
C LEU A 82 -3.21 5.51 7.34
N GLY A 83 -3.09 4.66 6.32
CA GLY A 83 -2.03 4.73 5.33
C GLY A 83 -2.00 6.07 4.61
N LEU A 84 -3.16 6.67 4.30
CA LEU A 84 -3.25 7.99 3.69
C LEU A 84 -2.72 9.08 4.62
N ALA A 85 -3.10 9.06 5.91
CA ALA A 85 -2.60 10.02 6.89
C ALA A 85 -1.06 9.95 7.01
N PHE A 86 -0.50 8.73 7.05
CA PHE A 86 0.95 8.52 7.02
C PHE A 86 1.58 8.97 5.69
N ASN A 87 0.92 8.72 4.56
CA ASN A 87 1.42 9.10 3.24
C ASN A 87 1.45 10.63 3.06
N VAL A 88 0.46 11.35 3.61
CA VAL A 88 0.46 12.82 3.67
C VAL A 88 1.64 13.32 4.49
N ALA A 89 1.84 12.79 5.70
CA ALA A 89 2.98 13.18 6.54
C ALA A 89 4.33 12.88 5.86
N GLY A 90 4.47 11.71 5.24
CA GLY A 90 5.66 11.32 4.47
C GLY A 90 5.89 12.22 3.26
N THR A 91 4.83 12.57 2.53
CA THR A 91 4.88 13.51 1.40
C THR A 91 5.38 14.89 1.82
N ILE A 92 4.89 15.41 2.95
CA ILE A 92 5.36 16.70 3.49
C ILE A 92 6.83 16.62 3.87
N ALA A 93 7.25 15.55 4.53
CA ALA A 93 8.64 15.36 4.95
C ALA A 93 9.62 15.14 3.77
N MET A 94 9.12 14.60 2.65
CA MET A 94 9.94 14.19 1.50
C MET A 94 9.65 15.02 0.24
N TRP A 95 8.99 16.17 0.38
CA TRP A 95 8.51 16.98 -0.75
C TRP A 95 9.61 17.36 -1.76
N ASP A 96 10.83 17.62 -1.27
CA ASP A 96 11.95 18.01 -2.12
C ASP A 96 12.70 16.81 -2.74
N THR A 97 12.31 15.58 -2.39
CA THR A 97 13.00 14.36 -2.84
C THR A 97 12.43 13.78 -4.14
N ALA A 98 11.27 14.25 -4.60
CA ALA A 98 10.69 13.87 -5.88
C ALA A 98 9.82 15.00 -6.46
N PRO A 99 9.49 14.96 -7.76
CA PRO A 99 8.59 15.94 -8.35
C PRO A 99 7.20 15.96 -7.68
N ALA A 100 6.58 17.13 -7.58
CA ALA A 100 5.26 17.28 -6.95
C ALA A 100 4.17 16.36 -7.54
N TRP A 101 4.22 16.08 -8.85
CA TRP A 101 3.26 15.17 -9.50
C TRP A 101 3.33 13.75 -8.91
N TYR A 102 4.53 13.28 -8.55
CA TYR A 102 4.73 11.94 -7.99
C TYR A 102 4.02 11.83 -6.64
N HIS A 103 4.18 12.84 -5.78
CA HIS A 103 3.48 12.90 -4.49
C HIS A 103 1.95 12.95 -4.64
N VAL A 104 1.44 13.74 -5.59
CA VAL A 104 -0.01 13.83 -5.86
C VAL A 104 -0.56 12.49 -6.33
N VAL A 105 0.13 11.81 -7.24
CA VAL A 105 -0.27 10.49 -7.74
C VAL A 105 -0.21 9.45 -6.61
N ALA A 106 0.83 9.47 -5.78
CA ALA A 106 0.95 8.59 -4.63
C ALA A 106 -0.26 8.72 -3.69
N LEU A 107 -0.64 9.95 -3.33
CA LEU A 107 -1.80 10.23 -2.48
C LEU A 107 -3.11 9.78 -3.14
N ALA A 108 -3.28 10.05 -4.43
CA ALA A 108 -4.47 9.67 -5.19
C ALA A 108 -4.65 8.15 -5.27
N LEU A 109 -3.56 7.38 -5.28
CA LEU A 109 -3.56 5.92 -5.41
C LEU A 109 -3.81 5.16 -4.10
N VAL A 110 -3.65 5.79 -2.93
CA VAL A 110 -3.85 5.13 -1.63
C VAL A 110 -5.27 4.59 -1.48
N MET A 111 -6.29 5.42 -1.76
CA MET A 111 -7.69 5.03 -1.61
C MET A 111 -8.12 3.94 -2.62
N PRO A 112 -7.77 4.03 -3.92
CA PRO A 112 -7.97 2.95 -4.88
C PRO A 112 -7.30 1.64 -4.45
N ALA A 113 -6.06 1.67 -3.95
CA ALA A 113 -5.35 0.46 -3.49
C ALA A 113 -6.08 -0.21 -2.32
N ALA A 114 -6.51 0.59 -1.34
CA ALA A 114 -7.24 0.10 -0.17
C ALA A 114 -8.59 -0.53 -0.56
N TRP A 115 -9.32 0.13 -1.46
CA TRP A 115 -10.57 -0.40 -1.99
C TRP A 115 -10.36 -1.69 -2.79
N LEU A 116 -9.37 -1.74 -3.67
CA LEU A 116 -9.06 -2.93 -4.47
C LEU A 116 -8.73 -4.13 -3.58
N GLY A 117 -7.91 -3.91 -2.53
CA GLY A 117 -7.56 -4.95 -1.56
C GLY A 117 -8.78 -5.51 -0.81
N GLY A 118 -9.68 -4.63 -0.36
CA GLY A 118 -10.95 -5.02 0.27
C GLY A 118 -11.89 -5.76 -0.69
N TRP A 119 -12.04 -5.24 -1.91
CA TRP A 119 -12.92 -5.81 -2.94
C TRP A 119 -12.48 -7.20 -3.38
N LEU A 120 -11.16 -7.42 -3.53
CA LEU A 120 -10.62 -8.73 -3.90
C LEU A 120 -10.97 -9.79 -2.86
N ARG A 121 -10.97 -9.42 -1.57
CA ARG A 121 -11.38 -10.32 -0.49
C ARG A 121 -12.87 -10.61 -0.50
N GLU A 122 -13.72 -9.61 -0.74
CA GLU A 122 -15.17 -9.82 -0.85
C GLU A 122 -15.52 -10.77 -2.00
N ARG A 123 -14.87 -10.62 -3.15
CA ARG A 123 -15.04 -11.55 -4.28
C ARG A 123 -14.61 -12.98 -3.95
N GLN A 124 -13.54 -13.17 -3.19
CA GLN A 124 -13.12 -14.50 -2.74
C GLN A 124 -14.17 -15.16 -1.83
N LEU A 125 -14.79 -14.38 -0.93
CA LEU A 125 -15.83 -14.88 -0.04
C LEU A 125 -17.12 -15.24 -0.81
N ALA A 126 -17.54 -14.40 -1.76
CA ALA A 126 -18.70 -14.66 -2.60
C ALA A 126 -18.54 -15.92 -3.46
N ARG A 127 -17.36 -16.14 -4.04
CA ARG A 127 -17.05 -17.36 -4.80
C ARG A 127 -17.08 -18.62 -3.94
N GLY A 128 -16.51 -18.57 -2.74
CA GLY A 128 -16.54 -19.71 -1.82
C GLY A 128 -17.94 -20.11 -1.38
N ALA A 129 -18.82 -19.13 -1.14
CA ALA A 129 -20.22 -19.39 -0.81
C ALA A 129 -20.98 -20.06 -1.96
N GLY A 130 -20.73 -19.63 -3.21
CA GLY A 130 -21.34 -20.25 -4.40
C GLY A 130 -20.91 -21.70 -4.64
N GLN A 131 -19.66 -22.05 -4.31
CA GLN A 131 -19.17 -23.43 -4.42
C GLN A 131 -19.80 -24.37 -3.39
N LEU A 132 -20.00 -23.90 -2.16
CA LEU A 132 -20.67 -24.69 -1.11
C LEU A 132 -22.16 -24.90 -1.36
N ALA A 133 -22.83 -23.95 -2.04
CA ALA A 133 -24.24 -24.10 -2.41
C ALA A 133 -24.46 -25.05 -3.60
N ALA A 134 -23.40 -25.38 -4.34
CA ALA A 134 -23.43 -26.26 -5.51
C ALA A 134 -22.91 -27.67 -5.24
N ALA A 135 -22.46 -27.96 -4.01
CA ALA A 135 -21.97 -29.25 -3.54
C ALA A 135 -23.01 -29.93 -2.64
#